data_AF-A0A672KW60-F1
#
_entry.id   AF-A0A672KW60-F1
#
_cell.length_a   1.000
_cell.length_b   1.000
_cell.length_c   1.000
_cell.angle_alpha   90.00
_cell.angle_beta   90.00
_cell.angle_gamma   90.00
#
_symmetry.space_group_name_H-M   'P 1'
#
loop_
_entity.id
_entity.type
_entity.pdbx_description
1 polymer ?
#
loop_
_entity_poly.entity_id
_entity_poly.type
_entity_poly.pdbx_seq_one_letter_code
_entity_poly.pdbx_strand_id
1 'polypeptide(L)'
;MDFSKFLADDFDVKGWVNGAFKVVQKDAPGKTDAHASTLVMKLQLFIQEVNNSIEESSSQALQNMPRVLRDIEALKQEASFLKDQMILVKEDIKKFEQDTVQSMQVLVEIDQVKSRMQLAAEALQEADKWSTLSADIEETFKTQDVAVISGKLTAMQGSLVMLVDTPDYSEKCVQLEALKNRLEALTSTQIVSTFNSLATDQAKLFVRVFTEMDRMPQLLAYYYKCHKAQLLSVWESICQSDAPLKQQLSEFYDTLLSTWHTQLQWSSQVFKNPCEVLTVLMIQTLGAMVPTIPDCIAGALKRYTGDCRVDVLLELHQTAANFSRSLEAAMQPQLSECNLLKVAELVSCVYSPYKTYQMQYGELEETNLLIQLSAVPLERGEVLDCVLELTHSVQKVFGLAAAAVDRCVKFTDGLGVCGLIKALRALFSKYVSDFSVTLQSIRKKYKLEDTPTSEVFTEDWTAFQNSVRIIATCGELLRQCGYKYALFIQLSLLELLHFTLIISLLHYNYMINIFKNNIKLVYNILMSLIKIILTIKYIMYMCMCVNLSGIISVLAVGDDVPELENTADYWLGSIARATMQTYCDVILQLPELSPHATKQLFLQLFYFYFCLHLLIL
;
A
#
# COMPACT_ATOMS: atom_id res chain seq x y z
N MET A 1 -43.84 -14.30 -60.17
CA MET A 1 -43.73 -12.85 -59.88
C MET A 1 -44.32 -12.67 -58.49
N ASP A 2 -43.64 -11.95 -57.63
CA ASP A 2 -44.10 -11.66 -56.28
C ASP A 2 -45.06 -10.47 -56.36
N PHE A 3 -46.35 -10.72 -56.14
CA PHE A 3 -47.45 -9.82 -56.50
C PHE A 3 -47.97 -8.98 -55.32
N SER A 4 -47.40 -9.18 -54.13
CA SER A 4 -47.56 -8.32 -52.96
C SER A 4 -47.31 -6.84 -53.27
N LYS A 5 -46.47 -6.55 -54.27
CA LYS A 5 -46.18 -5.20 -54.75
C LYS A 5 -47.39 -4.47 -55.34
N PHE A 6 -48.38 -5.17 -55.92
CA PHE A 6 -49.58 -4.52 -56.46
C PHE A 6 -50.53 -4.00 -55.38
N LEU A 7 -50.41 -4.52 -54.15
CA LEU A 7 -51.20 -4.11 -52.99
C LEU A 7 -50.53 -2.99 -52.20
N ALA A 8 -49.34 -2.54 -52.60
CA ALA A 8 -48.62 -1.47 -51.94
C ALA A 8 -49.13 -0.11 -52.42
N ASP A 9 -49.41 0.80 -51.48
CA ASP A 9 -49.97 2.14 -51.76
C ASP A 9 -49.06 3.01 -52.64
N ASP A 10 -47.76 2.71 -52.73
CA ASP A 10 -46.73 3.42 -53.50
C ASP A 10 -46.34 2.72 -54.81
N PHE A 11 -47.17 1.80 -55.31
CA PHE A 11 -46.85 1.00 -56.49
C PHE A 11 -46.69 1.83 -57.79
N ASP A 12 -45.45 1.99 -58.24
CA ASP A 12 -45.13 2.64 -59.51
C ASP A 12 -45.33 1.71 -60.71
N VAL A 13 -46.50 1.83 -61.35
CA VAL A 13 -46.87 1.10 -62.56
C VAL A 13 -45.84 1.31 -63.69
N LYS A 14 -45.32 2.53 -63.87
CA LYS A 14 -44.36 2.82 -64.95
C LYS A 14 -43.01 2.17 -64.65
N GLY A 15 -42.52 2.29 -63.42
CA GLY A 15 -41.30 1.63 -62.95
C GLY A 15 -41.39 0.10 -63.08
N TRP A 16 -42.54 -0.48 -62.72
CA TRP A 16 -42.77 -1.92 -62.81
C TRP A 16 -42.84 -2.41 -64.27
N VAL A 17 -43.62 -1.75 -65.14
CA VAL A 17 -43.67 -2.09 -66.58
C VAL A 17 -42.28 -1.97 -67.18
N ASN A 18 -41.59 -0.84 -66.98
CA ASN A 18 -40.25 -0.64 -67.52
C ASN A 18 -39.25 -1.67 -66.98
N GLY A 19 -39.36 -2.09 -65.72
CA GLY A 19 -38.57 -3.17 -65.14
C GLY A 19 -38.85 -4.54 -65.78
N ALA A 20 -40.12 -4.86 -66.01
CA ALA A 20 -40.55 -6.12 -66.64
C ALA A 20 -40.11 -6.22 -68.12
N PHE A 21 -40.07 -5.11 -68.86
CA PHE A 21 -39.60 -5.08 -70.25
C PHE A 21 -38.08 -4.88 -70.39
N LYS A 22 -37.39 -4.31 -69.38
CA LYS A 22 -35.92 -4.13 -69.38
C LYS A 22 -35.15 -5.44 -69.53
N VAL A 23 -35.65 -6.52 -68.94
CA VAL A 23 -35.02 -7.85 -69.02
C VAL A 23 -35.09 -8.40 -70.45
N VAL A 24 -36.19 -8.19 -71.16
CA VAL A 24 -36.43 -8.71 -72.52
C VAL A 24 -35.72 -7.87 -73.59
N GLN A 25 -35.60 -6.55 -73.39
CA GLN A 25 -34.85 -5.68 -74.30
C GLN A 25 -33.34 -5.96 -74.28
N LYS A 26 -32.79 -6.49 -73.17
CA LYS A 26 -31.38 -6.88 -73.07
C LYS A 26 -31.05 -8.20 -73.77
N ASP A 27 -31.96 -9.18 -73.72
CA ASP A 27 -31.67 -10.55 -74.19
C ASP A 27 -32.14 -10.83 -75.63
N ALA A 28 -33.11 -10.07 -76.17
CA ALA A 28 -33.54 -10.19 -77.57
C ALA A 28 -34.29 -8.93 -78.05
N PRO A 29 -33.59 -7.90 -78.56
CA PRO A 29 -34.24 -6.70 -79.08
C PRO A 29 -35.15 -7.06 -80.28
N GLY A 30 -36.47 -6.98 -80.08
CA GLY A 30 -37.50 -7.26 -81.10
C GLY A 30 -38.66 -8.19 -80.69
N LYS A 31 -38.59 -8.88 -79.54
CA LYS A 31 -39.67 -9.79 -79.05
C LYS A 31 -40.56 -9.20 -77.94
N THR A 32 -40.70 -7.88 -77.87
CA THR A 32 -41.42 -7.20 -76.78
C THR A 32 -42.93 -7.50 -76.74
N ASP A 33 -43.58 -7.63 -77.90
CA ASP A 33 -45.05 -7.70 -77.97
C ASP A 33 -45.63 -9.04 -77.46
N ALA A 34 -44.92 -10.14 -77.71
CA ALA A 34 -45.30 -11.46 -77.22
C ALA A 34 -45.22 -11.56 -75.69
N HIS A 35 -44.22 -10.91 -75.08
CA HIS A 35 -44.11 -10.84 -73.63
C HIS A 35 -45.21 -9.96 -73.03
N ALA A 36 -45.56 -8.84 -73.68
CA ALA A 36 -46.66 -7.98 -73.24
C ALA A 36 -47.97 -8.77 -73.14
N SER A 37 -48.32 -9.51 -74.20
CA SER A 37 -49.53 -10.33 -74.26
C SER A 37 -49.57 -11.42 -73.18
N THR A 38 -48.44 -12.09 -72.95
CA THR A 38 -48.32 -13.11 -71.89
C THR A 38 -48.51 -12.51 -70.50
N LEU A 39 -48.00 -11.30 -70.26
CA LEU A 39 -48.14 -10.60 -68.99
C LEU A 39 -49.58 -10.17 -68.73
N VAL A 40 -50.26 -9.63 -69.76
CA VAL A 40 -51.68 -9.25 -69.69
C VAL A 40 -52.56 -10.46 -69.38
N MET A 41 -52.32 -11.59 -70.05
CA MET A 41 -53.08 -12.82 -69.79
C MET A 41 -52.91 -13.31 -68.34
N LYS A 42 -51.69 -13.25 -67.80
CA LYS A 42 -51.44 -13.58 -66.39
C LYS A 42 -52.17 -12.64 -65.43
N LEU A 43 -52.19 -11.34 -65.73
CA LEU A 43 -52.94 -10.36 -64.93
C LEU A 43 -54.45 -10.57 -65.00
N GLN A 44 -54.99 -10.95 -66.16
CA GLN A 44 -56.42 -11.26 -66.32
C GLN A 44 -56.84 -12.49 -65.51
N LEU A 45 -56.05 -13.57 -65.54
CA LEU A 45 -56.31 -14.75 -64.70
C LEU A 45 -56.29 -14.40 -63.21
N PHE A 46 -55.39 -13.51 -62.79
CA PHE A 46 -55.30 -13.04 -61.41
C PHE A 46 -56.54 -12.24 -60.98
N ILE A 47 -57.02 -11.31 -61.82
CA ILE A 47 -58.25 -10.56 -61.54
C ILE A 47 -59.41 -11.54 -61.33
N GLN A 48 -59.48 -12.61 -62.13
CA GLN A 48 -60.53 -13.61 -62.00
C GLN A 48 -60.39 -14.44 -60.72
N GLU A 49 -59.17 -14.81 -60.33
CA GLU A 49 -58.91 -15.54 -59.09
C GLU A 49 -59.25 -14.70 -57.83
N VAL A 50 -58.90 -13.41 -57.82
CA VAL A 50 -59.24 -12.48 -56.73
C VAL A 50 -60.75 -12.29 -56.64
N ASN A 51 -61.44 -12.08 -57.77
CA ASN A 51 -62.89 -11.93 -57.77
C ASN A 51 -63.59 -13.18 -57.25
N ASN A 52 -63.15 -14.37 -57.66
CA ASN A 52 -63.70 -15.63 -57.16
C ASN A 52 -63.47 -15.79 -55.65
N SER A 53 -62.27 -15.46 -55.15
CA SER A 53 -61.96 -15.55 -53.71
C SER A 53 -62.80 -14.59 -52.87
N ILE A 54 -63.04 -13.37 -53.37
CA ILE A 54 -63.92 -12.39 -52.72
C ILE A 54 -65.37 -12.89 -52.70
N GLU A 55 -65.84 -13.44 -53.82
CA GLU A 55 -67.22 -13.94 -53.93
C GLU A 55 -67.47 -15.16 -53.04
N GLU A 56 -66.49 -16.07 -52.95
CA GLU A 56 -66.53 -17.22 -52.04
C GLU A 56 -66.54 -16.78 -50.57
N SER A 57 -65.65 -15.84 -50.21
CA SER A 57 -65.57 -15.29 -48.84
C SER A 57 -66.84 -14.53 -48.44
N SER A 58 -67.39 -13.74 -49.37
CA SER A 58 -68.64 -13.00 -49.16
C SER A 58 -69.84 -13.94 -48.99
N SER A 59 -69.94 -14.98 -49.83
CA SER A 59 -70.99 -15.99 -49.73
C SER A 59 -70.90 -16.77 -48.42
N GLN A 60 -69.70 -17.17 -47.99
CA GLN A 60 -69.50 -17.81 -46.69
C GLN A 60 -69.87 -16.87 -45.53
N ALA A 61 -69.51 -15.59 -45.60
CA ALA A 61 -69.89 -14.61 -44.57
C ALA A 61 -71.41 -14.47 -44.47
N LEU A 62 -72.11 -14.35 -45.61
CA LEU A 62 -73.57 -14.25 -45.66
C LEU A 62 -74.27 -15.51 -45.16
N GLN A 63 -73.73 -16.70 -45.45
CA GLN A 63 -74.28 -17.96 -44.96
C GLN A 63 -74.10 -18.15 -43.44
N ASN A 64 -72.97 -17.68 -42.89
CA ASN A 64 -72.66 -17.83 -41.48
C ASN A 64 -73.31 -16.76 -40.58
N MET A 65 -73.66 -15.59 -41.13
CA MET A 65 -74.19 -14.45 -40.37
C MET A 65 -75.46 -14.78 -39.53
N PRO A 66 -76.47 -15.54 -40.04
CA PRO A 66 -77.66 -15.87 -39.25
C PRO A 66 -77.38 -16.82 -38.07
N ARG A 67 -76.32 -17.63 -38.15
CA ARG A 67 -75.90 -18.48 -37.03
C ARG A 67 -75.24 -17.61 -35.96
N VAL A 68 -74.31 -16.73 -36.36
CA VAL A 68 -73.65 -15.80 -35.43
C VAL A 68 -74.68 -14.91 -34.72
N LEU A 69 -75.70 -14.40 -35.42
CA LEU A 69 -76.77 -13.61 -34.79
C LEU A 69 -77.58 -14.41 -33.75
N ARG A 70 -77.87 -15.69 -34.03
CA ARG A 70 -78.54 -16.57 -33.06
C ARG A 70 -77.67 -16.85 -31.85
N ASP A 71 -76.39 -17.13 -32.07
CA ASP A 71 -75.43 -17.39 -30.99
C ASP A 71 -75.25 -16.13 -30.10
N ILE A 72 -75.27 -14.93 -30.68
CA ILE A 72 -75.22 -13.66 -29.94
C ILE A 72 -76.48 -13.46 -29.09
N GLU A 73 -77.68 -13.72 -29.62
CA GLU A 73 -78.91 -13.55 -28.84
C GLU A 73 -79.01 -14.60 -27.72
N ALA A 74 -78.57 -15.83 -27.96
CA ALA A 74 -78.48 -16.86 -26.92
C ALA A 74 -77.50 -16.43 -25.80
N LEU A 75 -76.31 -15.95 -26.17
CA LEU A 75 -75.32 -15.47 -25.22
C LEU A 75 -75.82 -14.27 -24.40
N LYS A 76 -76.58 -13.37 -25.02
CA LYS A 76 -77.23 -12.26 -24.33
C LYS A 76 -78.29 -12.74 -23.32
N GLN A 77 -79.09 -13.75 -23.67
CA GLN A 77 -80.07 -14.34 -22.75
C GLN A 77 -79.38 -15.04 -21.58
N GLU A 78 -78.36 -15.85 -21.83
CA GLU A 78 -77.57 -16.50 -20.79
C GLU A 78 -76.89 -15.48 -19.86
N ALA A 79 -76.31 -14.41 -20.42
CA ALA A 79 -75.71 -13.33 -19.64
C ALA A 79 -76.75 -12.59 -18.78
N SER A 80 -77.96 -12.39 -19.30
CA SER A 80 -79.04 -11.76 -18.54
C SER A 80 -79.52 -12.65 -17.39
N PHE A 81 -79.66 -13.96 -17.63
CA PHE A 81 -80.01 -14.92 -16.61
C PHE A 81 -78.94 -15.02 -15.52
N LEU A 82 -77.67 -15.06 -15.91
CA LEU A 82 -76.55 -15.05 -14.97
C LEU A 82 -76.54 -13.78 -14.11
N LYS A 83 -76.83 -12.63 -14.71
CA LYS A 83 -76.95 -11.36 -13.99
C LYS A 83 -78.05 -11.44 -12.92
N ASP A 84 -79.21 -11.99 -13.27
CA ASP A 84 -80.32 -12.12 -12.32
C ASP A 84 -79.98 -13.11 -11.19
N GLN A 85 -79.29 -14.22 -11.50
CA GLN A 85 -78.77 -15.13 -10.48
C GLN A 85 -77.74 -14.46 -9.57
N MET A 86 -76.83 -13.66 -10.11
CA MET A 86 -75.86 -12.91 -9.31
C MET A 86 -76.51 -11.90 -8.37
N ILE A 87 -77.62 -11.27 -8.79
CA ILE A 87 -78.39 -10.37 -7.95
C ILE A 87 -79.02 -11.14 -6.78
N LEU A 88 -79.64 -12.30 -7.04
CA LEU A 88 -80.18 -13.16 -6.00
C LEU A 88 -79.11 -13.63 -5.01
N VAL A 89 -77.96 -14.12 -5.49
CA VAL A 89 -76.83 -14.53 -4.63
C VAL A 89 -76.34 -13.36 -3.78
N LYS A 90 -76.26 -12.15 -4.34
CA LYS A 90 -75.88 -10.95 -3.58
C LYS A 90 -76.88 -10.64 -2.46
N GLU A 91 -78.18 -10.80 -2.72
CA GLU A 91 -79.22 -10.60 -1.71
C GLU A 91 -79.15 -11.68 -0.62
N ASP A 92 -78.93 -12.94 -0.98
CA ASP A 92 -78.73 -14.04 -0.03
C ASP A 92 -77.49 -13.83 0.84
N ILE A 93 -76.37 -13.37 0.27
CA ILE A 93 -75.17 -13.01 1.03
C ILE A 93 -75.48 -11.88 2.01
N LYS A 94 -76.17 -10.84 1.56
CA LYS A 94 -76.53 -9.70 2.41
C LYS A 94 -77.45 -10.12 3.56
N LYS A 95 -78.41 -11.01 3.28
CA LYS A 95 -79.31 -11.56 4.29
C LYS A 95 -78.56 -12.47 5.27
N PHE A 96 -77.68 -13.34 4.77
CA PHE A 96 -76.84 -14.19 5.59
C PHE A 96 -75.94 -13.37 6.52
N GLU A 97 -75.30 -12.31 6.01
CA GLU A 97 -74.50 -11.38 6.81
C GLU A 97 -75.36 -10.73 7.91
N GLN A 98 -76.54 -10.22 7.58
CA GLN A 98 -77.47 -9.65 8.56
C GLN A 98 -77.90 -10.66 9.63
N ASP A 99 -78.18 -11.90 9.25
CA ASP A 99 -78.62 -12.97 10.15
C ASP A 99 -77.47 -13.52 11.03
N THR A 100 -76.22 -13.46 10.55
CA THR A 100 -75.05 -14.02 11.26
C THR A 100 -74.22 -13.00 12.04
N VAL A 101 -74.32 -11.69 11.78
CA VAL A 101 -73.55 -10.65 12.50
C VAL A 101 -73.69 -10.77 14.02
N GLN A 102 -74.90 -11.00 14.52
CA GLN A 102 -75.14 -11.13 15.95
C GLN A 102 -74.49 -12.39 16.53
N SER A 103 -74.55 -13.51 15.81
CA SER A 103 -73.92 -14.77 16.24
C SER A 103 -72.39 -14.68 16.19
N MET A 104 -71.84 -14.01 15.17
CA MET A 104 -70.40 -13.79 15.01
C MET A 104 -69.84 -12.87 16.09
N GLN A 105 -70.60 -11.83 16.47
CA GLN A 105 -70.23 -10.93 17.56
C GLN A 105 -70.13 -11.69 18.90
N VAL A 106 -71.10 -12.56 19.20
CA VAL A 106 -71.06 -13.40 20.41
C VAL A 106 -69.86 -14.37 20.37
N LEU A 107 -69.53 -14.96 19.22
CA LEU A 107 -68.36 -15.84 19.09
C LEU A 107 -67.05 -15.09 19.35
N VAL A 108 -66.92 -13.85 18.86
CA VAL A 108 -65.75 -13.00 19.12
C VAL A 108 -65.63 -12.66 20.60
N GLU A 109 -66.74 -12.33 21.27
CA GLU A 109 -66.75 -12.08 22.71
C GLU A 109 -66.34 -13.33 23.51
N ILE A 110 -66.84 -14.51 23.14
CA ILE A 110 -66.49 -15.78 23.78
C ILE A 110 -65.01 -16.12 23.55
N ASP A 111 -64.49 -15.93 22.33
CA ASP A 111 -63.07 -16.18 22.04
C ASP A 111 -62.16 -15.23 22.84
N GLN A 112 -62.55 -13.96 22.97
CA GLN A 112 -61.82 -12.99 23.77
C GLN A 112 -61.84 -13.33 25.27
N VAL A 113 -62.95 -13.85 25.79
CA VAL A 113 -63.01 -14.36 27.17
C VAL A 113 -62.13 -15.61 27.32
N LYS A 114 -62.21 -16.56 26.39
CA LYS A 114 -61.41 -17.79 26.40
C LYS A 114 -59.92 -17.49 26.37
N SER A 115 -59.48 -16.60 25.47
CA SER A 115 -58.08 -16.18 25.34
C SER A 115 -57.57 -15.57 26.65
N ARG A 116 -58.33 -14.64 27.25
CA ARG A 116 -57.99 -14.06 28.56
C ARG A 116 -57.93 -15.12 29.66
N MET A 117 -58.85 -16.08 29.65
CA MET A 117 -58.90 -17.14 30.66
C MET A 117 -57.73 -18.12 30.52
N GLN A 118 -57.28 -18.43 29.29
CA GLN A 118 -56.10 -19.25 29.03
C GLN A 118 -54.83 -18.54 29.52
N LEU A 119 -54.65 -17.26 29.19
CA LEU A 119 -53.51 -16.47 29.68
C LEU A 119 -53.47 -16.39 31.21
N ALA A 120 -54.62 -16.19 31.86
CA ALA A 120 -54.71 -16.18 33.31
C ALA A 120 -54.39 -17.55 33.93
N ALA A 121 -54.88 -18.64 33.33
CA ALA A 121 -54.59 -20.00 33.80
C ALA A 121 -53.10 -20.34 33.67
N GLU A 122 -52.47 -19.99 32.56
CA GLU A 122 -51.03 -20.17 32.33
C GLU A 122 -50.21 -19.35 33.34
N ALA A 123 -50.55 -18.07 33.55
CA ALA A 123 -49.87 -17.22 34.52
C ALA A 123 -50.00 -17.75 35.97
N LEU A 124 -51.18 -18.23 36.36
CA LEU A 124 -51.39 -18.86 37.67
C LEU A 124 -50.59 -20.15 37.82
N GLN A 125 -50.51 -20.97 36.76
CA GLN A 125 -49.72 -22.20 36.78
C GLN A 125 -48.22 -21.90 36.91
N GLU A 126 -47.71 -20.87 36.24
CA GLU A 126 -46.32 -20.43 36.40
C GLU A 126 -46.05 -19.80 37.77
N ALA A 127 -47.03 -19.10 38.37
CA ALA A 127 -46.93 -18.58 39.73
C ALA A 127 -46.81 -19.72 40.77
N ASP A 128 -47.62 -20.77 40.62
CA ASP A 128 -47.59 -21.95 41.49
C ASP A 128 -46.27 -22.73 41.34
N LYS A 129 -45.80 -22.90 40.09
CA LYS A 129 -44.48 -23.48 39.79
C LYS A 129 -43.36 -22.68 40.46
N TRP A 130 -43.37 -21.34 40.37
CA TRP A 130 -42.39 -20.49 41.04
C TRP A 130 -42.40 -20.70 42.56
N SER A 131 -43.58 -20.73 43.19
CA SER A 131 -43.71 -20.93 44.63
C SER A 131 -43.13 -22.28 45.07
N THR A 132 -43.43 -23.34 44.32
CA THR A 132 -42.91 -24.69 44.58
C THR A 132 -41.39 -24.73 44.41
N LEU A 133 -40.87 -24.21 43.30
CA LEU A 133 -39.43 -24.17 43.03
C LEU A 133 -38.67 -23.35 44.08
N SER A 134 -39.22 -22.21 44.50
CA SER A 134 -38.63 -21.35 45.52
C SER A 134 -38.61 -22.00 46.90
N ALA A 135 -39.58 -22.86 47.23
CA ALA A 135 -39.57 -23.61 48.49
C ALA A 135 -38.48 -24.70 48.48
N ASP A 136 -38.35 -25.40 47.35
CA ASP A 136 -37.45 -26.55 47.23
C ASP A 136 -35.99 -26.14 46.93
N ILE A 137 -35.74 -24.90 46.49
CA ILE A 137 -34.42 -24.48 46.00
C ILE A 137 -33.34 -24.63 47.08
N GLU A 138 -33.66 -24.28 48.33
CA GLU A 138 -32.72 -24.36 49.46
C GLU A 138 -32.33 -25.79 49.80
N GLU A 139 -33.24 -26.74 49.64
CA GLU A 139 -32.91 -28.16 49.83
C GLU A 139 -31.97 -28.64 48.72
N THR A 140 -32.21 -28.25 47.47
CA THR A 140 -31.29 -28.56 46.37
C THR A 140 -29.92 -27.92 46.50
N PHE A 141 -29.80 -26.73 47.07
CA PHE A 141 -28.47 -26.16 47.33
C PHE A 141 -27.63 -26.99 48.32
N LYS A 142 -28.27 -27.80 49.17
CA LYS A 142 -27.55 -28.71 50.09
C LYS A 142 -26.94 -29.91 49.40
N THR A 143 -27.44 -30.32 48.23
CA THR A 143 -26.88 -31.48 47.49
C THR A 143 -25.54 -31.16 46.84
N GLN A 144 -25.23 -29.86 46.67
CA GLN A 144 -24.03 -29.35 45.98
C GLN A 144 -23.89 -29.84 44.52
N ASP A 145 -24.94 -30.43 43.93
CA ASP A 145 -24.94 -30.84 42.53
C ASP A 145 -25.27 -29.65 41.62
N VAL A 146 -24.24 -29.13 40.96
CA VAL A 146 -24.31 -27.95 40.11
C VAL A 146 -25.31 -28.11 38.96
N ALA A 147 -25.43 -29.30 38.38
CA ALA A 147 -26.31 -29.53 37.24
C ALA A 147 -27.78 -29.51 37.67
N VAL A 148 -28.10 -30.12 38.81
CA VAL A 148 -29.46 -30.14 39.36
C VAL A 148 -29.88 -28.74 39.83
N ILE A 149 -28.99 -28.00 40.48
CA ILE A 149 -29.26 -26.62 40.91
C ILE A 149 -29.48 -25.72 39.69
N SER A 150 -28.63 -25.82 38.65
CA SER A 150 -28.81 -25.09 37.38
C SER A 150 -30.19 -25.33 36.77
N GLY A 151 -30.60 -26.60 36.62
CA GLY A 151 -31.90 -26.95 36.04
C GLY A 151 -33.07 -26.32 36.78
N LYS A 152 -33.03 -26.28 38.12
CA LYS A 152 -34.06 -25.59 38.92
C LYS A 152 -34.03 -24.07 38.73
N LEU A 153 -32.86 -23.44 38.67
CA LEU A 153 -32.74 -22.00 38.41
C LEU A 153 -33.26 -21.62 37.02
N THR A 154 -33.01 -22.46 36.00
CA THR A 154 -33.53 -22.26 34.64
C THR A 154 -35.05 -22.42 34.60
N ALA A 155 -35.61 -23.38 35.34
CA ALA A 155 -37.07 -23.51 35.48
C ALA A 155 -37.68 -22.27 36.16
N MET A 156 -37.04 -21.76 37.22
CA MET A 156 -37.43 -20.52 37.88
C MET A 156 -37.35 -19.31 36.92
N GLN A 157 -36.31 -19.22 36.09
CA GLN A 157 -36.19 -18.20 35.03
C GLN A 157 -37.36 -18.28 34.04
N GLY A 158 -37.72 -19.48 33.58
CA GLY A 158 -38.85 -19.70 32.67
C GLY A 158 -40.18 -19.24 33.27
N SER A 159 -40.45 -19.59 34.52
CA SER A 159 -41.68 -19.15 35.22
C SER A 159 -41.73 -17.64 35.42
N LEU A 160 -40.58 -16.98 35.64
CA LEU A 160 -40.50 -15.52 35.78
C LEU A 160 -40.92 -14.77 34.51
N VAL A 161 -40.65 -15.30 33.32
CA VAL A 161 -40.99 -14.63 32.04
C VAL A 161 -42.50 -14.42 31.88
N MET A 162 -43.33 -15.31 32.42
CA MET A 162 -44.79 -15.20 32.37
C MET A 162 -45.39 -14.35 33.51
N LEU A 163 -44.58 -13.90 34.46
CA LEU A 163 -45.01 -13.20 35.68
C LEU A 163 -44.66 -11.70 35.69
N VAL A 164 -44.33 -11.13 34.54
CA VAL A 164 -43.90 -9.72 34.39
C VAL A 164 -44.94 -8.74 34.93
N ASP A 165 -46.23 -9.04 34.77
CA ASP A 165 -47.33 -8.17 35.22
C ASP A 165 -47.68 -8.32 36.71
N THR A 166 -46.92 -9.11 37.47
CA THR A 166 -47.14 -9.25 38.92
C THR A 166 -46.45 -8.12 39.71
N PRO A 167 -47.09 -7.56 40.77
CA PRO A 167 -46.53 -6.44 41.54
C PRO A 167 -45.18 -6.78 42.18
N ASP A 168 -44.99 -8.06 42.57
CA ASP A 168 -43.78 -8.55 43.24
C ASP A 168 -42.70 -9.03 42.24
N TYR A 169 -42.88 -8.77 40.94
CA TYR A 169 -41.95 -9.21 39.90
C TYR A 169 -40.51 -8.77 40.17
N SER A 170 -40.33 -7.51 40.58
CA SER A 170 -39.00 -6.96 40.87
C SER A 170 -38.28 -7.70 42.00
N GLU A 171 -39.00 -8.09 43.05
CA GLU A 171 -38.45 -8.83 44.19
C GLU A 171 -38.05 -10.25 43.77
N LYS A 172 -38.89 -10.92 42.96
CA LYS A 172 -38.60 -12.25 42.42
C LYS A 172 -37.36 -12.25 41.52
N CYS A 173 -37.16 -11.21 40.70
CA CYS A 173 -35.94 -11.03 39.92
C CYS A 173 -34.70 -10.93 40.82
N VAL A 174 -34.76 -10.11 41.88
CA VAL A 174 -33.65 -9.96 42.83
C VAL A 174 -33.34 -11.29 43.53
N GLN A 175 -34.36 -12.04 43.93
CA GLN A 175 -34.20 -13.36 44.54
C GLN A 175 -33.51 -14.35 43.59
N LEU A 176 -33.96 -14.42 42.33
CA LEU A 176 -33.33 -15.27 41.33
C LEU A 176 -31.85 -14.92 41.13
N GLU A 177 -31.52 -13.63 41.02
CA GLU A 177 -30.13 -13.23 40.79
C GLU A 177 -29.25 -13.50 42.01
N ALA A 178 -29.79 -13.39 43.23
CA ALA A 178 -29.10 -13.80 44.45
C ALA A 178 -28.81 -15.31 44.46
N LEU A 179 -29.75 -16.15 44.02
CA LEU A 179 -29.56 -17.59 43.92
C LEU A 179 -28.51 -17.95 42.85
N LYS A 180 -28.53 -17.28 41.69
CA LYS A 180 -27.48 -17.45 40.67
C LYS A 180 -26.10 -17.04 41.17
N ASN A 181 -25.99 -15.91 41.89
CA ASN A 181 -24.74 -15.47 42.51
C ASN A 181 -24.22 -16.52 43.51
N ARG A 182 -25.10 -17.15 44.28
CA ARG A 182 -24.74 -18.21 45.23
C ARG A 182 -24.21 -19.46 44.52
N LEU A 183 -24.84 -19.89 43.42
CA LEU A 183 -24.34 -21.01 42.61
C LEU A 183 -22.96 -20.70 41.99
N GLU A 184 -22.77 -19.48 41.49
CA GLU A 184 -21.47 -19.03 40.97
C GLU A 184 -20.40 -19.05 42.07
N ALA A 185 -20.71 -18.56 43.27
CA ALA A 185 -19.78 -18.57 44.40
C ALA A 185 -19.38 -20.00 44.82
N LEU A 186 -20.34 -20.93 44.87
CA LEU A 186 -20.11 -22.35 45.18
C LEU A 186 -19.19 -23.04 44.16
N THR A 187 -19.27 -22.64 42.89
CA THR A 187 -18.52 -23.27 41.80
C THR A 187 -17.19 -22.59 41.48
N SER A 188 -16.96 -21.37 41.97
CA SER A 188 -15.77 -20.55 41.67
C SER A 188 -14.43 -21.29 41.80
N THR A 189 -14.20 -22.02 42.90
CA THR A 189 -12.97 -22.78 43.13
C THR A 189 -12.81 -23.96 42.17
N GLN A 190 -13.91 -24.66 41.89
CA GLN A 190 -13.95 -25.78 40.94
C GLN A 190 -13.74 -25.30 39.50
N ILE A 191 -14.28 -24.12 39.15
CA ILE A 191 -14.08 -23.49 37.83
C ILE A 191 -12.61 -23.15 37.63
N VAL A 192 -11.98 -22.49 38.62
CA VAL A 192 -10.56 -22.14 38.57
C VAL A 192 -9.69 -23.39 38.46
N SER A 193 -9.96 -24.44 39.26
CA SER A 193 -9.20 -25.69 39.15
C SER A 193 -9.38 -26.36 37.78
N THR A 194 -10.59 -26.33 37.23
CA THR A 194 -10.94 -26.92 35.93
C THR A 194 -10.23 -26.22 34.78
N PHE A 195 -10.20 -24.89 34.77
CA PHE A 195 -9.51 -24.14 33.72
C PHE A 195 -7.99 -24.20 33.84
N ASN A 196 -7.43 -24.31 35.05
CA ASN A 196 -6.00 -24.53 35.22
C ASN A 196 -5.55 -25.94 34.80
N SER A 197 -6.39 -26.96 34.98
CA SER A 197 -6.08 -28.35 34.60
C SER A 197 -6.53 -28.72 33.18
N LEU A 198 -7.22 -27.83 32.48
CA LEU A 198 -7.82 -28.05 31.16
C LEU A 198 -8.75 -29.28 31.11
N ALA A 199 -9.44 -29.59 32.21
CA ALA A 199 -10.37 -30.72 32.27
C ALA A 199 -11.63 -30.47 31.41
N THR A 200 -11.65 -31.04 30.20
CA THR A 200 -12.63 -30.76 29.15
C THR A 200 -14.07 -31.07 29.55
N ASP A 201 -14.33 -32.24 30.16
CA ASP A 201 -15.69 -32.67 30.46
C ASP A 201 -16.34 -31.79 31.55
N GLN A 202 -15.56 -31.43 32.56
CA GLN A 202 -16.01 -30.52 33.61
C GLN A 202 -16.20 -29.09 33.07
N ALA A 203 -15.34 -28.63 32.16
CA ALA A 203 -15.49 -27.35 31.50
C ALA A 203 -16.77 -27.29 30.65
N LYS A 204 -17.10 -28.35 29.90
CA LYS A 204 -18.36 -28.46 29.15
C LYS A 204 -19.58 -28.40 30.06
N LEU A 205 -19.52 -29.03 31.23
CA LEU A 205 -20.58 -28.94 32.24
C LEU A 205 -20.78 -27.50 32.71
N PHE A 206 -19.70 -26.79 33.05
CA PHE A 206 -19.79 -25.39 33.45
C PHE A 206 -20.27 -24.48 32.32
N VAL A 207 -19.83 -24.70 31.07
CA VAL A 207 -20.34 -23.94 29.92
C VAL A 207 -21.84 -24.14 29.74
N ARG A 208 -22.33 -25.38 29.84
CA ARG A 208 -23.78 -25.66 29.78
C ARG A 208 -24.53 -24.91 30.88
N VAL A 209 -24.09 -25.07 32.13
CA VAL A 209 -24.72 -24.44 33.30
C VAL A 209 -24.74 -22.91 33.20
N PHE A 210 -23.61 -22.28 32.88
CA PHE A 210 -23.54 -20.82 32.76
C PHE A 210 -24.23 -20.28 31.50
N THR A 211 -24.42 -21.10 30.46
CA THR A 211 -25.29 -20.74 29.32
C THR A 211 -26.75 -20.76 29.73
N GLU A 212 -27.20 -21.79 30.45
CA GLU A 212 -28.57 -21.91 30.95
C GLU A 212 -28.93 -20.78 31.93
N MET A 213 -27.98 -20.39 32.79
CA MET A 213 -28.15 -19.30 33.76
C MET A 213 -28.06 -17.88 33.15
N ASP A 214 -27.76 -17.76 31.85
CA ASP A 214 -27.48 -16.49 31.17
C ASP A 214 -26.29 -15.71 31.78
N ARG A 215 -25.19 -16.41 32.08
CA ARG A 215 -23.98 -15.89 32.74
C ARG A 215 -22.66 -16.28 32.07
N MET A 216 -22.69 -16.49 30.76
CA MET A 216 -21.48 -16.79 29.99
C MET A 216 -20.35 -15.76 30.14
N PRO A 217 -20.61 -14.44 30.22
CA PRO A 217 -19.54 -13.45 30.42
C PRO A 217 -18.74 -13.66 31.71
N GLN A 218 -19.39 -14.07 32.80
CA GLN A 218 -18.75 -14.34 34.08
C GLN A 218 -17.85 -15.58 33.99
N LEU A 219 -18.32 -16.65 33.36
CA LEU A 219 -17.49 -17.86 33.14
C LEU A 219 -16.25 -17.53 32.31
N LEU A 220 -16.40 -16.76 31.23
CA LEU A 220 -15.29 -16.30 30.40
C LEU A 220 -14.30 -15.44 31.22
N ALA A 221 -14.77 -14.62 32.16
CA ALA A 221 -13.90 -13.85 33.03
C ALA A 221 -13.00 -14.74 33.92
N TYR A 222 -13.51 -15.88 34.42
CA TYR A 222 -12.68 -16.86 35.13
C TYR A 222 -11.65 -17.51 34.18
N TYR A 223 -12.06 -17.90 32.98
CA TYR A 223 -11.15 -18.46 31.96
C TYR A 223 -10.00 -17.50 31.66
N TYR A 224 -10.32 -16.23 31.38
CA TYR A 224 -9.32 -15.20 31.11
C TYR A 224 -8.42 -14.96 32.31
N LYS A 225 -8.97 -14.87 33.53
CA LYS A 225 -8.18 -14.64 34.73
C LYS A 225 -7.12 -15.71 34.96
N CYS A 226 -7.46 -16.99 34.75
CA CYS A 226 -6.53 -18.10 34.95
C CYS A 226 -5.40 -18.09 33.91
N HIS A 227 -5.75 -18.06 32.62
CA HIS A 227 -4.77 -18.15 31.53
C HIS A 227 -3.92 -16.89 31.42
N LYS A 228 -4.52 -15.71 31.62
CA LYS A 228 -3.78 -14.45 31.66
C LYS A 228 -2.74 -14.46 32.78
N ALA A 229 -3.08 -14.93 33.98
CA ALA A 229 -2.13 -14.98 35.09
C ALA A 229 -0.92 -15.87 34.77
N GLN A 230 -1.15 -17.02 34.11
CA GLN A 230 -0.06 -17.89 33.65
C GLN A 230 0.83 -17.18 32.64
N LEU A 231 0.26 -16.56 31.60
CA LEU A 231 1.02 -15.84 30.58
C LEU A 231 1.81 -14.65 31.14
N LEU A 232 1.21 -13.89 32.07
CA LEU A 232 1.91 -12.79 32.74
C LEU A 232 3.08 -13.28 33.59
N SER A 233 2.94 -14.43 34.28
CA SER A 233 4.05 -15.02 35.04
C SER A 233 5.22 -15.45 34.14
N VAL A 234 4.93 -15.93 32.92
CA VAL A 234 5.96 -16.24 31.92
C VAL A 234 6.68 -14.97 31.48
N TRP A 235 5.93 -13.90 31.21
CA TRP A 235 6.53 -12.60 30.87
C TRP A 235 7.46 -12.07 31.98
N GLU A 236 7.00 -12.11 33.23
CA GLU A 236 7.79 -11.72 34.40
C GLU A 236 9.10 -12.53 34.50
N SER A 237 9.03 -13.84 34.24
CA SER A 237 10.21 -14.71 34.21
C SER A 237 11.17 -14.36 33.07
N ILE A 238 10.66 -14.08 31.87
CA ILE A 238 11.47 -13.71 30.71
C ILE A 238 12.16 -12.35 30.96
N CYS A 239 11.47 -11.38 31.56
CA CYS A 239 12.04 -10.08 31.90
C CYS A 239 13.17 -10.13 32.93
N GLN A 240 13.23 -11.17 33.76
CA GLN A 240 14.33 -11.38 34.71
C GLN A 240 15.61 -11.88 34.04
N SER A 241 15.55 -12.31 32.78
CA SER A 241 16.74 -12.71 32.03
C SER A 241 17.61 -11.51 31.62
N ASP A 242 18.92 -11.72 31.52
CA ASP A 242 19.86 -10.73 30.98
C ASP A 242 19.86 -10.66 29.44
N ALA A 243 18.93 -11.37 28.79
CA ALA A 243 18.84 -11.43 27.34
C ALA A 243 18.46 -10.07 26.73
N PRO A 244 18.87 -9.77 25.48
CA PRO A 244 18.45 -8.56 24.79
C PRO A 244 16.93 -8.54 24.59
N LEU A 245 16.32 -7.35 24.65
CA LEU A 245 14.86 -7.18 24.58
C LEU A 245 14.22 -7.87 23.34
N LYS A 246 14.93 -7.90 22.21
CA LYS A 246 14.50 -8.61 21.01
C LYS A 246 14.25 -10.11 21.27
N GLN A 247 15.17 -10.75 21.98
CA GLN A 247 15.06 -12.18 22.29
C GLN A 247 13.95 -12.41 23.31
N GLN A 248 13.84 -11.54 24.32
CA GLN A 248 12.76 -11.58 25.31
C GLN A 248 11.37 -11.47 24.65
N LEU A 249 11.18 -10.51 23.74
CA LEU A 249 9.91 -10.34 23.03
C LEU A 249 9.65 -11.50 22.06
N SER A 250 10.68 -12.00 21.35
CA SER A 250 10.52 -13.17 20.47
C SER A 250 10.05 -14.39 21.26
N GLU A 251 10.71 -14.70 22.38
CA GLU A 251 10.36 -15.84 23.24
C GLU A 251 8.93 -15.72 23.79
N PHE A 252 8.53 -14.51 24.20
CA PHE A 252 7.18 -14.28 24.67
C PHE A 252 6.13 -14.39 23.55
N TYR A 253 6.40 -13.83 22.36
CA TYR A 253 5.52 -13.95 21.21
C TYR A 253 5.38 -15.40 20.72
N ASP A 254 6.46 -16.19 20.74
CA ASP A 254 6.43 -17.62 20.44
C ASP A 254 5.57 -18.36 21.48
N THR A 255 5.66 -17.98 22.76
CA THR A 255 4.82 -18.53 23.83
C THR A 255 3.34 -18.18 23.62
N LEU A 256 3.03 -16.94 23.25
CA LEU A 256 1.65 -16.52 22.95
C LEU A 256 1.08 -17.28 21.75
N LEU A 257 1.88 -17.47 20.70
CA LEU A 257 1.48 -18.21 19.51
C LEU A 257 1.29 -19.71 19.79
N SER A 258 2.20 -20.31 20.56
CA SER A 258 2.05 -21.68 21.05
C SER A 258 0.77 -21.84 21.87
N THR A 259 0.53 -20.91 22.80
CA THR A 259 -0.67 -20.89 23.64
C THR A 259 -1.92 -20.74 22.78
N TRP A 260 -1.91 -19.88 21.77
CA TRP A 260 -3.01 -19.74 20.81
C TRP A 260 -3.36 -21.09 20.18
N HIS A 261 -2.38 -21.81 19.62
CA HIS A 261 -2.63 -23.09 18.97
C HIS A 261 -3.17 -24.15 19.93
N THR A 262 -2.55 -24.31 21.11
CA THR A 262 -2.98 -25.29 22.11
C THR A 262 -4.38 -24.96 22.64
N GLN A 263 -4.63 -23.69 22.96
CA GLN A 263 -5.93 -23.27 23.48
C GLN A 263 -7.01 -23.26 22.40
N LEU A 264 -6.68 -23.06 21.12
CA LEU A 264 -7.65 -23.14 20.02
C LEU A 264 -8.19 -24.56 19.88
N GLN A 265 -7.32 -25.56 19.95
CA GLN A 265 -7.72 -26.97 19.92
C GLN A 265 -8.61 -27.36 21.11
N TRP A 266 -8.31 -26.86 22.31
CA TRP A 266 -9.10 -27.13 23.51
C TRP A 266 -10.42 -26.36 23.53
N SER A 267 -10.38 -25.04 23.29
CA SER A 267 -11.54 -24.15 23.30
C SER A 267 -12.57 -24.51 22.25
N SER A 268 -12.16 -25.05 21.09
CA SER A 268 -13.08 -25.54 20.05
C SER A 268 -13.98 -26.70 20.53
N GLN A 269 -13.58 -27.39 21.61
CA GLN A 269 -14.37 -28.47 22.21
C GLN A 269 -15.34 -27.96 23.28
N VAL A 270 -15.15 -26.74 23.78
CA VAL A 270 -15.79 -26.22 25.00
C VAL A 270 -16.66 -25.00 24.69
N PHE A 271 -16.18 -24.05 23.88
CA PHE A 271 -16.86 -22.80 23.54
C PHE A 271 -17.38 -22.80 22.11
N LYS A 272 -18.45 -22.03 21.86
CA LYS A 272 -19.03 -21.87 20.52
C LYS A 272 -18.15 -21.04 19.59
N ASN A 273 -17.54 -19.96 20.11
CA ASN A 273 -16.70 -19.02 19.35
C ASN A 273 -15.26 -19.03 19.89
N PRO A 274 -14.47 -20.09 19.65
CA PRO A 274 -13.14 -20.23 20.25
C PRO A 274 -12.17 -19.10 19.84
N CYS A 275 -12.19 -18.67 18.57
CA CYS A 275 -11.31 -17.61 18.07
C CYS A 275 -11.53 -16.27 18.77
N GLU A 276 -12.78 -15.88 19.00
CA GLU A 276 -13.10 -14.63 19.71
C GLU A 276 -12.65 -14.70 21.16
N VAL A 277 -12.87 -15.85 21.83
CA VAL A 277 -12.39 -16.07 23.20
C VAL A 277 -10.88 -15.88 23.28
N LEU A 278 -10.11 -16.49 22.37
CA LEU A 278 -8.66 -16.36 22.38
C LEU A 278 -8.17 -14.97 21.97
N THR A 279 -8.86 -14.30 21.05
CA THR A 279 -8.54 -12.92 20.66
C THR A 279 -8.65 -12.01 21.88
N VAL A 280 -9.72 -12.15 22.67
CA VAL A 280 -9.91 -11.40 23.91
C VAL A 280 -8.86 -11.76 24.96
N LEU A 281 -8.46 -13.03 25.08
CA LEU A 281 -7.38 -13.45 25.97
C LEU A 281 -6.05 -12.77 25.61
N MET A 282 -5.70 -12.72 24.31
CA MET A 282 -4.48 -12.08 23.82
C MET A 282 -4.49 -10.58 24.08
N ILE A 283 -5.61 -9.90 23.79
CA ILE A 283 -5.78 -8.45 24.07
C ILE A 283 -5.58 -8.17 25.57
N GLN A 284 -6.27 -8.92 26.43
CA GLN A 284 -6.17 -8.71 27.88
C GLN A 284 -4.79 -9.03 28.43
N THR A 285 -4.08 -10.00 27.84
CA THR A 285 -2.72 -10.35 28.23
C THR A 285 -1.76 -9.24 27.84
N LEU A 286 -1.72 -8.86 26.56
CA LEU A 286 -0.86 -7.78 26.04
C LEU A 286 -1.12 -6.44 26.74
N GLY A 287 -2.40 -6.13 27.04
CA GLY A 287 -2.78 -4.90 27.74
C GLY A 287 -2.46 -4.89 29.23
N ALA A 288 -2.24 -6.05 29.86
CA ALA A 288 -1.95 -6.17 31.30
C ALA A 288 -0.48 -6.50 31.61
N MET A 289 0.39 -6.53 30.59
CA MET A 289 1.82 -6.83 30.78
C MET A 289 2.50 -5.82 31.69
N VAL A 290 3.25 -6.31 32.67
CA VAL A 290 4.12 -5.51 33.54
C VAL A 290 5.51 -6.15 33.56
N PRO A 291 6.57 -5.44 33.15
CA PRO A 291 6.58 -4.12 32.52
C PRO A 291 5.86 -4.10 31.16
N THR A 292 5.32 -2.94 30.77
CA THR A 292 4.65 -2.79 29.47
C THR A 292 5.66 -2.80 28.32
N ILE A 293 5.25 -3.18 27.11
CA ILE A 293 6.12 -3.14 25.92
C ILE A 293 6.71 -1.73 25.69
N PRO A 294 5.92 -0.63 25.77
CA PRO A 294 6.47 0.73 25.70
C PRO A 294 7.57 1.02 26.73
N ASP A 295 7.39 0.60 27.98
CA ASP A 295 8.38 0.80 29.04
C ASP A 295 9.66 0.01 28.77
N CYS A 296 9.53 -1.22 28.25
CA CYS A 296 10.65 -2.05 27.86
C CYS A 296 11.45 -1.41 26.72
N ILE A 297 10.77 -0.94 25.67
CA ILE A 297 11.40 -0.24 24.54
C ILE A 297 12.13 1.02 25.05
N ALA A 298 11.47 1.84 25.87
CA ALA A 298 12.08 3.03 26.44
C ALA A 298 13.31 2.71 27.30
N GLY A 299 13.25 1.63 28.09
CA GLY A 299 14.37 1.11 28.88
C GLY A 299 15.53 0.64 28.01
N ALA A 300 15.25 -0.08 26.92
CA ALA A 300 16.26 -0.52 25.97
C ALA A 300 16.95 0.67 25.26
N LEU A 301 16.18 1.63 24.75
CA LEU A 301 16.72 2.78 24.02
C LEU A 301 17.62 3.69 24.87
N LYS A 302 17.44 3.73 26.19
CA LYS A 302 18.36 4.44 27.10
C LYS A 302 19.76 3.81 27.14
N ARG A 303 19.89 2.51 26.86
CA ARG A 303 21.17 1.78 26.87
C ARG A 303 21.95 1.96 25.56
N TYR A 304 21.28 2.34 24.48
CA TYR A 304 21.89 2.52 23.16
C TYR A 304 22.22 3.98 22.85
N THR A 305 23.35 4.17 22.18
CA THR A 305 23.78 5.42 21.56
C THR A 305 22.86 5.79 20.38
N GLY A 306 22.82 7.08 20.04
CA GLY A 306 21.85 7.62 19.06
C GLY A 306 21.95 7.02 17.65
N ASP A 307 23.11 6.48 17.29
CA ASP A 307 23.44 5.83 16.00
C ASP A 307 22.87 4.42 15.82
N CYS A 308 22.37 3.78 16.88
CA CYS A 308 21.79 2.44 16.80
C CYS A 308 20.30 2.41 17.20
N ARG A 309 19.72 3.53 17.66
CA ARG A 309 18.34 3.57 18.17
C ARG A 309 17.31 3.21 17.11
N VAL A 310 17.48 3.69 15.88
CA VAL A 310 16.57 3.39 14.77
C VAL A 310 16.66 1.91 14.41
N ASP A 311 17.87 1.35 14.36
CA ASP A 311 18.08 -0.05 14.01
C ASP A 311 17.48 -0.98 15.07
N VAL A 312 17.65 -0.67 16.36
CA VAL A 312 17.01 -1.41 17.46
C VAL A 312 15.49 -1.33 17.35
N LEU A 313 14.92 -0.14 17.13
CA LEU A 313 13.47 0.01 16.94
C LEU A 313 12.95 -0.80 15.75
N LEU A 314 13.70 -0.82 14.65
CA LEU A 314 13.36 -1.58 13.45
C LEU A 314 13.40 -3.09 13.72
N GLU A 315 14.39 -3.59 14.44
CA GLU A 315 14.46 -5.00 14.84
C GLU A 315 13.29 -5.42 15.74
N LEU A 316 12.92 -4.58 16.70
CA LEU A 316 11.79 -4.85 17.61
C LEU A 316 10.45 -4.81 16.85
N HIS A 317 10.25 -3.81 15.99
CA HIS A 317 9.08 -3.73 15.12
C HIS A 317 8.98 -4.93 14.18
N GLN A 318 10.09 -5.36 13.59
CA GLN A 318 10.13 -6.56 12.75
C GLN A 318 9.75 -7.83 13.53
N THR A 319 10.15 -7.91 14.80
CA THR A 319 9.80 -9.03 15.69
C THR A 319 8.28 -9.05 15.94
N ALA A 320 7.68 -7.89 16.22
CA ALA A 320 6.22 -7.75 16.33
C ALA A 320 5.50 -8.07 15.01
N ALA A 321 6.03 -7.63 13.87
CA ALA A 321 5.46 -7.91 12.55
C ALA A 321 5.53 -9.39 12.18
N ASN A 322 6.62 -10.08 12.54
CA ASN A 322 6.73 -11.53 12.39
C ASN A 322 5.66 -12.25 13.22
N PHE A 323 5.48 -11.86 14.49
CA PHE A 323 4.41 -12.40 15.35
C PHE A 323 3.02 -12.17 14.75
N SER A 324 2.71 -10.95 14.30
CA SER A 324 1.41 -10.65 13.69
C SER A 324 1.15 -11.47 12.43
N ARG A 325 2.14 -11.64 11.54
CA ARG A 325 1.99 -12.48 10.34
C ARG A 325 1.78 -13.96 10.68
N SER A 326 2.50 -14.47 11.68
CA SER A 326 2.30 -15.84 12.16
C SER A 326 0.92 -16.04 12.78
N LEU A 327 0.44 -15.06 13.55
CA LEU A 327 -0.89 -15.09 14.14
C LEU A 327 -1.99 -14.96 13.07
N GLU A 328 -1.82 -14.08 12.07
CA GLU A 328 -2.72 -13.95 10.93
C GLU A 328 -2.84 -15.28 10.16
N ALA A 329 -1.70 -15.93 9.87
CA ALA A 329 -1.69 -17.25 9.24
C ALA A 329 -2.41 -18.31 10.09
N ALA A 330 -2.26 -18.26 11.42
CA ALA A 330 -2.98 -19.15 12.33
C ALA A 330 -4.50 -18.88 12.37
N MET A 331 -4.92 -17.63 12.17
CA MET A 331 -6.33 -17.21 12.17
C MET A 331 -7.02 -17.37 10.79
N GLN A 332 -6.24 -17.46 9.71
CA GLN A 332 -6.73 -17.52 8.32
C GLN A 332 -7.83 -18.55 8.05
N PRO A 333 -7.80 -19.78 8.61
CA PRO A 333 -8.86 -20.77 8.38
C PRO A 333 -10.23 -20.38 8.94
N GLN A 334 -10.28 -19.48 9.94
CA GLN A 334 -11.48 -19.15 10.72
C GLN A 334 -11.82 -17.64 10.64
N LEU A 335 -11.15 -16.91 9.75
CA LEU A 335 -11.17 -15.44 9.70
C LEU A 335 -12.57 -14.88 9.34
N SER A 336 -13.39 -15.64 8.60
CA SER A 336 -14.78 -15.28 8.29
C SER A 336 -15.72 -15.28 9.50
N GLU A 337 -15.38 -16.01 10.55
CA GLU A 337 -16.17 -16.13 11.79
C GLU A 337 -15.65 -15.20 12.91
N CYS A 338 -14.52 -14.54 12.68
CA CYS A 338 -13.88 -13.67 13.66
C CYS A 338 -14.55 -12.29 13.73
N ASN A 339 -14.67 -11.77 14.96
CA ASN A 339 -15.09 -10.40 15.20
C ASN A 339 -13.97 -9.42 14.80
N LEU A 340 -14.11 -8.77 13.64
CA LEU A 340 -13.11 -7.86 13.08
C LEU A 340 -12.75 -6.69 14.01
N LEU A 341 -13.68 -6.22 14.85
CA LEU A 341 -13.39 -5.17 15.82
C LEU A 341 -12.39 -5.66 16.88
N LYS A 342 -12.53 -6.91 17.33
CA LYS A 342 -11.59 -7.53 18.27
C LYS A 342 -10.26 -7.84 17.61
N VAL A 343 -10.24 -8.26 16.34
CA VAL A 343 -9.00 -8.41 15.59
C VAL A 343 -8.26 -7.07 15.48
N ALA A 344 -8.98 -5.98 15.18
CA ALA A 344 -8.38 -4.64 15.13
C ALA A 344 -7.83 -4.17 16.49
N GLU A 345 -8.54 -4.46 17.58
CA GLU A 345 -8.08 -4.19 18.95
C GLU A 345 -6.78 -4.96 19.26
N LEU A 346 -6.70 -6.23 18.87
CA LEU A 346 -5.49 -7.06 19.03
C LEU A 346 -4.30 -6.51 18.22
N VAL A 347 -4.53 -6.14 16.96
CA VAL A 347 -3.52 -5.48 16.11
C VAL A 347 -3.04 -4.19 16.79
N SER A 348 -3.96 -3.40 17.36
CA SER A 348 -3.60 -2.19 18.10
C SER A 348 -2.71 -2.48 19.31
N CYS A 349 -2.97 -3.54 20.09
CA CYS A 349 -2.13 -3.93 21.22
C CYS A 349 -0.68 -4.23 20.80
N VAL A 350 -0.47 -4.80 19.60
CA VAL A 350 0.86 -5.18 19.10
C VAL A 350 1.62 -3.98 18.53
N TYR A 351 0.96 -3.11 17.75
CA TYR A 351 1.63 -2.03 17.02
C TYR A 351 1.59 -0.65 17.72
N SER A 352 0.63 -0.40 18.61
CA SER A 352 0.57 0.86 19.37
C SER A 352 1.85 1.23 20.13
N PRO A 353 2.66 0.29 20.66
CA PRO A 353 3.92 0.63 21.33
C PRO A 353 4.94 1.34 20.42
N TYR A 354 4.88 1.13 19.10
CA TYR A 354 5.81 1.70 18.13
C TYR A 354 5.35 3.05 17.57
N LYS A 355 4.05 3.36 17.68
CA LYS A 355 3.42 4.52 17.04
C LYS A 355 4.08 5.85 17.40
N THR A 356 4.42 6.05 18.68
CA THR A 356 5.09 7.27 19.14
C THR A 356 6.44 7.47 18.43
N TYR A 357 7.21 6.39 18.27
CA TYR A 357 8.51 6.41 17.60
C TYR A 357 8.37 6.56 16.08
N GLN A 358 7.35 5.97 15.46
CA GLN A 358 7.04 6.18 14.05
C GLN A 358 6.68 7.64 13.75
N MET A 359 5.93 8.30 14.64
CA MET A 359 5.63 9.74 14.52
C MET A 359 6.87 10.63 14.68
N GLN A 360 7.82 10.20 15.52
CA GLN A 360 9.10 10.88 15.75
C GLN A 360 10.23 10.42 14.80
N TYR A 361 9.91 9.58 13.81
CA TYR A 361 10.91 8.93 12.96
C TYR A 361 11.87 9.93 12.28
N GLY A 362 11.36 11.09 11.84
CA GLY A 362 12.20 12.12 11.21
C GLY A 362 13.35 12.61 12.11
N GLU A 363 13.08 12.86 13.39
CA GLU A 363 14.09 13.35 14.35
C GLU A 363 15.10 12.24 14.71
N LEU A 364 14.61 11.01 14.84
CA LEU A 364 15.42 9.84 15.13
C LEU A 364 16.37 9.52 13.97
N GLU A 365 15.86 9.54 12.73
CA GLU A 365 16.65 9.28 11.53
C GLU A 365 17.63 10.42 11.25
N GLU A 366 17.25 11.68 11.47
CA GLU A 366 18.18 12.82 11.36
C GLU A 366 19.35 12.67 12.32
N THR A 367 19.07 12.39 13.60
CA THR A 367 20.11 12.18 14.61
C THR A 367 21.03 11.02 14.21
N ASN A 368 20.45 9.91 13.77
CA ASN A 368 21.19 8.73 13.31
C ASN A 368 22.11 9.07 12.13
N LEU A 369 21.59 9.72 11.09
CA LEU A 369 22.33 10.10 9.90
C LEU A 369 23.46 11.08 10.20
N LEU A 370 23.25 12.06 11.09
CA LEU A 370 24.29 13.04 11.45
C LEU A 370 25.42 12.43 12.27
N ILE A 371 25.14 11.40 13.08
CA ILE A 371 26.17 10.64 13.80
C ILE A 371 26.94 9.75 12.81
N GLN A 372 26.24 8.99 11.95
CA GLN A 372 26.86 8.17 10.91
C GLN A 372 27.73 9.01 9.96
N LEU A 373 27.29 10.22 9.61
CA LEU A 373 28.06 11.17 8.81
C LEU A 373 29.34 11.62 9.53
N SER A 374 29.30 11.86 10.86
CA SER A 374 30.49 12.25 11.61
C SER A 374 31.57 11.16 11.65
N ALA A 375 31.19 9.90 11.44
CA ALA A 375 32.12 8.78 11.31
C ALA A 375 32.72 8.67 9.89
N VAL A 376 32.19 9.39 8.89
CA VAL A 376 32.76 9.44 7.55
C VAL A 376 33.99 10.36 7.58
N PRO A 377 35.21 9.81 7.39
CA PRO A 377 36.42 10.64 7.37
C PRO A 377 36.43 11.51 6.12
N LEU A 378 36.65 12.80 6.29
CA LEU A 378 36.89 13.76 5.20
C LEU A 378 38.31 14.33 5.26
N GLU A 379 38.82 14.56 6.48
CA GLU A 379 40.15 15.09 6.71
C GLU A 379 40.96 14.17 7.62
N ARG A 380 41.93 13.45 7.04
CA ARG A 380 42.99 12.78 7.78
C ARG A 380 44.30 12.85 7.01
N GLY A 381 45.38 13.16 7.72
CA GLY A 381 46.74 13.00 7.22
C GLY A 381 47.14 13.97 6.10
N GLU A 382 47.86 13.42 5.12
CA GLU A 382 48.43 14.16 3.99
C GLU A 382 47.35 14.53 2.96
N VAL A 383 47.70 15.43 2.05
CA VAL A 383 46.72 15.96 1.08
C VAL A 383 46.17 14.87 0.15
N LEU A 384 47.01 13.89 -0.23
CA LEU A 384 46.59 12.76 -1.05
C LEU A 384 45.53 11.90 -0.35
N ASP A 385 45.70 11.64 0.95
CA ASP A 385 44.73 10.88 1.75
C ASP A 385 43.40 11.61 1.85
N CYS A 386 43.43 12.93 2.06
CA CYS A 386 42.22 13.76 2.08
C CYS A 386 41.47 13.68 0.73
N VAL A 387 42.17 13.69 -0.40
CA VAL A 387 41.55 13.60 -1.74
C VAL A 387 40.94 12.22 -1.99
N LEU A 388 41.59 11.15 -1.54
CA LEU A 388 41.05 9.79 -1.64
C LEU A 388 39.82 9.61 -0.76
N GLU A 389 39.85 10.11 0.48
CA GLU A 389 38.70 10.05 1.39
C GLU A 389 37.51 10.88 0.90
N LEU A 390 37.74 12.06 0.32
CA LEU A 390 36.68 12.83 -0.36
C LEU A 390 36.02 12.04 -1.50
N THR A 391 36.80 11.22 -2.20
CA THR A 391 36.27 10.39 -3.29
C THR A 391 35.41 9.26 -2.73
N HIS A 392 35.86 8.59 -1.68
CA HIS A 392 35.12 7.52 -1.02
C HIS A 392 33.89 8.03 -0.23
N SER A 393 33.93 9.27 0.28
CA SER A 393 32.85 9.84 1.08
C SER A 393 31.57 10.01 0.28
N VAL A 394 31.66 10.31 -1.02
CA VAL A 394 30.49 10.44 -1.91
C VAL A 394 29.68 9.14 -1.90
N GLN A 395 30.31 8.00 -2.18
CA GLN A 395 29.63 6.70 -2.18
C GLN A 395 29.04 6.35 -0.80
N LYS A 396 29.80 6.61 0.27
CA LYS A 396 29.35 6.36 1.65
C LYS A 396 28.08 7.16 1.97
N VAL A 397 28.05 8.47 1.71
CA VAL A 397 26.92 9.35 2.02
C VAL A 397 25.66 8.96 1.24
N PHE A 398 25.79 8.65 -0.04
CA PHE A 398 24.65 8.15 -0.83
C PHE A 398 24.18 6.76 -0.38
N GLY A 399 25.09 5.92 0.11
CA GLY A 399 24.74 4.67 0.79
C GLY A 399 23.93 4.90 2.07
N LEU A 400 24.31 5.88 2.90
CA LEU A 400 23.55 6.27 4.09
C LEU A 400 22.15 6.76 3.73
N ALA A 401 22.03 7.61 2.71
CA ALA A 401 20.75 8.12 2.23
C ALA A 401 19.84 6.99 1.69
N ALA A 402 20.39 6.05 0.93
CA ALA A 402 19.63 4.89 0.44
C ALA A 402 19.17 3.97 1.58
N ALA A 403 20.04 3.73 2.57
CA ALA A 403 19.68 2.94 3.75
C ALA A 403 18.59 3.63 4.59
N ALA A 404 18.60 4.96 4.70
CA ALA A 404 17.55 5.71 5.38
C ALA A 404 16.18 5.58 4.68
N VAL A 405 16.16 5.57 3.34
CA VAL A 405 14.92 5.31 2.57
C VAL A 405 14.39 3.91 2.87
N ASP A 406 15.25 2.89 2.85
CA ASP A 406 14.87 1.51 3.15
C ASP A 406 14.35 1.34 4.59
N ARG A 407 15.04 1.95 5.58
CA ARG A 407 14.58 1.98 6.97
C ARG A 407 13.21 2.66 7.13
N CYS A 408 12.98 3.77 6.44
CA CYS A 408 11.71 4.50 6.49
C CYS A 408 10.55 3.64 5.99
N VAL A 409 10.74 2.92 4.88
CA VAL A 409 9.72 2.02 4.33
C VAL A 409 9.46 0.87 5.31
N LYS A 410 10.52 0.22 5.80
CA LYS A 410 10.40 -0.94 6.71
C LYS A 410 9.78 -0.60 8.07
N PHE A 411 10.03 0.58 8.61
CA PHE A 411 9.58 0.96 9.95
C PHE A 411 8.25 1.71 9.98
N THR A 412 7.91 2.46 8.92
CA THR A 412 6.72 3.32 8.89
C THR A 412 5.75 3.04 7.74
N ASP A 413 6.01 2.01 6.93
CA ASP A 413 5.28 1.72 5.69
C ASP A 413 5.20 2.94 4.72
N GLY A 414 6.21 3.82 4.80
CA GLY A 414 6.27 5.05 4.01
C GLY A 414 5.51 6.25 4.58
N LEU A 415 4.84 6.12 5.73
CA LEU A 415 4.15 7.25 6.37
C LEU A 415 5.12 8.31 6.91
N GLY A 416 6.37 7.93 7.19
CA GLY A 416 7.43 8.81 7.72
C GLY A 416 8.16 9.66 6.66
N VAL A 417 7.76 9.63 5.39
CA VAL A 417 8.52 10.26 4.28
C VAL A 417 8.74 11.76 4.48
N CYS A 418 7.77 12.49 5.03
CA CYS A 418 7.93 13.92 5.32
C CYS A 418 9.05 14.20 6.34
N GLY A 419 9.20 13.31 7.34
CA GLY A 419 10.30 13.36 8.30
C GLY A 419 11.63 12.97 7.67
N LEU A 420 11.64 11.92 6.85
CA LEU A 420 12.82 11.46 6.11
C LEU A 420 13.39 12.56 5.20
N ILE A 421 12.54 13.32 4.50
CA ILE A 421 12.98 14.42 3.64
C ILE A 421 13.73 15.49 4.45
N LYS A 422 13.27 15.80 5.67
CA LYS A 422 13.97 16.75 6.56
C LYS A 422 15.33 16.20 6.99
N ALA A 423 15.37 14.92 7.40
CA ALA A 423 16.61 14.25 7.79
C ALA A 423 17.64 14.19 6.66
N LEU A 424 17.21 13.87 5.43
CA LEU A 424 18.07 13.86 4.25
C LEU A 424 18.59 15.26 3.89
N ARG A 425 17.76 16.30 4.02
CA ARG A 425 18.23 17.69 3.84
C ARG A 425 19.30 18.05 4.86
N ALA A 426 19.13 17.67 6.12
CA ALA A 426 20.13 17.91 7.16
C ALA A 426 21.44 17.15 6.86
N LEU A 427 21.36 15.88 6.45
CA LEU A 427 22.51 15.06 6.04
C LEU A 427 23.30 15.73 4.91
N PHE A 428 22.64 16.06 3.79
CA PHE A 428 23.32 16.65 2.65
C PHE A 428 23.84 18.06 2.93
N SER A 429 23.10 18.87 3.69
CA SER A 429 23.56 20.22 4.05
C SER A 429 24.83 20.17 4.90
N LYS A 430 24.87 19.27 5.90
CA LYS A 430 26.06 19.08 6.73
C LYS A 430 27.23 18.50 5.92
N TYR A 431 26.97 17.49 5.08
CA TYR A 431 28.00 16.89 4.23
C TYR A 431 28.61 17.93 3.27
N VAL A 432 27.80 18.74 2.60
CA VAL A 432 28.30 19.80 1.71
C VAL A 432 29.14 20.81 2.50
N SER A 433 28.71 21.19 3.69
CA SER A 433 29.50 22.09 4.56
C SER A 433 30.86 21.49 4.93
N ASP A 434 30.89 20.25 5.40
CA ASP A 434 32.14 19.56 5.79
C ASP A 434 33.05 19.33 4.57
N PHE A 435 32.48 19.00 3.41
CA PHE A 435 33.19 18.86 2.14
C PHE A 435 33.81 20.19 1.69
N SER A 436 33.08 21.29 1.77
CA SER A 436 33.59 22.64 1.45
C SER A 436 34.72 23.08 2.38
N VAL A 437 34.61 22.82 3.70
CA VAL A 437 35.67 23.10 4.67
C VAL A 437 36.94 22.32 4.33
N THR A 438 36.77 21.03 3.99
CA THR A 438 37.88 20.16 3.59
C THR A 438 38.58 20.68 2.32
N LEU A 439 37.81 21.11 1.32
CA LEU A 439 38.37 21.72 0.12
C LEU A 439 39.17 22.99 0.42
N GLN A 440 38.68 23.84 1.33
CA GLN A 440 39.40 25.05 1.75
C GLN A 440 40.72 24.72 2.47
N SER A 441 40.72 23.68 3.31
CA SER A 441 41.91 23.17 3.99
C SER A 441 42.94 22.62 3.01
N ILE A 442 42.52 21.80 2.04
CA ILE A 442 43.38 21.31 0.95
C ILE A 442 43.97 22.49 0.15
N ARG A 443 43.14 23.50 -0.15
CA ARG A 443 43.57 24.72 -0.87
C ARG A 443 44.67 25.48 -0.10
N LYS A 444 44.52 25.63 1.21
CA LYS A 444 45.54 26.25 2.08
C LYS A 444 46.82 25.42 2.13
N LYS A 445 46.73 24.09 2.22
CA LYS A 445 47.90 23.19 2.23
C LYS A 445 48.72 23.29 0.93
N TYR A 446 48.06 23.53 -0.21
CA TYR A 446 48.72 23.78 -1.50
C TYR A 446 49.20 25.23 -1.72
N LYS A 447 49.00 26.16 -0.78
CA LYS A 447 49.42 27.57 -0.88
C LYS A 447 48.93 28.30 -2.14
N LEU A 448 47.76 27.93 -2.65
CA LEU A 448 47.19 28.49 -3.90
C LEU A 448 46.68 29.93 -3.75
N GLU A 449 46.74 30.51 -2.55
CA GLU A 449 46.37 31.90 -2.27
C GLU A 449 47.58 32.85 -2.29
N ASP A 450 48.80 32.31 -2.25
CA ASP A 450 50.02 33.12 -2.30
C ASP A 450 50.34 33.50 -3.76
N THR A 451 50.56 34.79 -4.02
CA THR A 451 51.10 35.23 -5.32
C THR A 451 52.55 34.74 -5.44
N PRO A 452 52.95 34.09 -6.55
CA PRO A 452 54.28 33.49 -6.65
C PRO A 452 55.36 34.58 -6.62
N THR A 453 56.14 34.65 -5.54
CA THR A 453 57.26 35.60 -5.38
C THR A 453 58.61 35.02 -5.85
N SER A 454 58.65 33.75 -6.29
CA SER A 454 59.86 33.03 -6.68
C SER A 454 59.85 32.68 -8.18
N GLU A 455 60.88 33.09 -8.91
CA GLU A 455 61.14 32.71 -10.32
C GLU A 455 61.62 31.25 -10.49
N VAL A 456 61.78 30.49 -9.41
CA VAL A 456 62.17 29.07 -9.46
C VAL A 456 60.95 28.17 -9.27
N PHE A 457 60.68 27.38 -10.31
CA PHE A 457 59.62 26.39 -10.40
C PHE A 457 59.93 25.16 -9.54
N THR A 458 58.98 24.74 -8.70
CA THR A 458 58.94 23.41 -8.11
C THR A 458 57.90 22.57 -8.85
N GLU A 459 58.31 21.44 -9.44
CA GLU A 459 57.49 20.50 -10.20
C GLU A 459 56.49 19.74 -9.32
N ASP A 460 55.44 20.41 -8.83
CA ASP A 460 54.40 19.75 -8.02
C ASP A 460 53.30 19.14 -8.90
N TRP A 461 53.67 18.20 -9.77
CA TRP A 461 52.74 17.41 -10.60
C TRP A 461 51.67 16.67 -9.77
N THR A 462 51.98 16.37 -8.52
CA THR A 462 51.08 15.76 -7.54
C THR A 462 49.92 16.69 -7.18
N ALA A 463 50.14 18.01 -7.12
CA ALA A 463 49.08 19.00 -6.87
C ALA A 463 48.07 19.04 -8.03
N PHE A 464 48.58 19.01 -9.27
CA PHE A 464 47.73 18.95 -10.46
C PHE A 464 46.89 17.67 -10.49
N GLN A 465 47.51 16.50 -10.30
CA GLN A 465 46.77 15.22 -10.28
C GLN A 465 45.70 15.18 -9.18
N ASN A 466 46.00 15.70 -8.00
CA ASN A 466 45.04 15.78 -6.89
C ASN A 466 43.90 16.77 -7.16
N SER A 467 44.18 17.90 -7.81
CA SER A 467 43.14 18.86 -8.21
C SER A 467 42.17 18.29 -9.26
N VAL A 468 42.67 17.50 -10.21
CA VAL A 468 41.83 16.79 -11.19
C VAL A 468 40.96 15.74 -10.51
N ARG A 469 41.52 14.98 -9.56
CA ARG A 469 40.74 14.01 -8.76
C ARG A 469 39.62 14.69 -7.98
N ILE A 470 39.90 15.84 -7.34
CA ILE A 470 38.87 16.63 -6.64
C ILE A 470 37.76 17.06 -7.60
N ILE A 471 38.09 17.53 -8.80
CA ILE A 471 37.11 17.94 -9.82
C ILE A 471 36.25 16.75 -10.24
N ALA A 472 36.86 15.59 -10.49
CA ALA A 472 36.12 14.36 -10.81
C ALA A 472 35.18 13.95 -9.67
N THR A 473 35.62 14.05 -8.41
CA THR A 473 34.80 13.77 -7.22
C THR A 473 33.63 14.75 -7.09
N CYS A 474 33.85 16.04 -7.39
CA CYS A 474 32.77 17.03 -7.43
C CYS A 474 31.77 16.69 -8.55
N GLY A 475 32.25 16.30 -9.74
CA GLY A 475 31.40 15.84 -10.85
C GLY A 475 30.54 14.63 -10.48
N GLU A 476 31.12 13.63 -9.82
CA GLU A 476 30.39 12.45 -9.33
C GLU A 476 29.34 12.81 -8.27
N LEU A 477 29.66 13.75 -7.36
CA LEU A 477 28.72 14.27 -6.37
C LEU A 477 27.53 14.96 -7.06
N LEU A 478 27.78 15.83 -8.05
CA LEU A 478 26.74 16.49 -8.85
C LEU A 478 25.86 15.46 -9.58
N ARG A 479 26.48 14.45 -10.20
CA ARG A 479 25.80 13.39 -10.96
C ARG A 479 24.85 12.58 -10.08
N GLN A 480 25.32 12.13 -8.91
CA GLN A 480 24.49 11.38 -7.97
C GLN A 480 23.35 12.23 -7.38
N CYS A 481 23.59 13.53 -7.16
CA CYS A 481 22.54 14.48 -6.76
C CYS A 481 21.49 14.65 -7.87
N GLY A 482 21.90 14.82 -9.13
CA GLY A 482 21.02 15.02 -10.28
C GLY A 482 20.15 13.80 -10.62
N TYR A 483 20.67 12.59 -10.50
CA TYR A 483 19.94 11.37 -10.87
C TYR A 483 18.89 10.94 -9.82
N LYS A 484 19.15 11.18 -8.53
CA LYS A 484 18.33 10.61 -7.44
C LYS A 484 17.63 11.65 -6.56
N TYR A 485 18.13 12.88 -6.48
CA TYR A 485 17.71 13.86 -5.48
C TYR A 485 17.55 15.30 -6.04
N ALA A 486 17.36 15.45 -7.35
CA ALA A 486 17.35 16.74 -8.07
C ALA A 486 16.42 17.80 -7.46
N LEU A 487 15.30 17.40 -6.84
CA LEU A 487 14.36 18.34 -6.21
C LEU A 487 14.80 18.85 -4.82
N PHE A 488 15.84 18.27 -4.21
CA PHE A 488 16.14 18.42 -2.77
C PHE A 488 17.33 19.33 -2.44
N ILE A 489 18.26 19.57 -3.37
CA ILE A 489 19.60 20.16 -3.08
C ILE A 489 19.86 21.41 -3.95
N GLN A 490 18.83 22.06 -4.47
CA GLN A 490 18.98 23.07 -5.54
C GLN A 490 19.73 24.36 -5.11
N LEU A 491 19.73 24.73 -3.82
CA LEU A 491 20.44 25.94 -3.35
C LEU A 491 21.91 25.68 -2.95
N SER A 492 22.21 24.56 -2.29
CA SER A 492 23.58 24.24 -1.82
C SER A 492 24.50 23.73 -2.94
N LEU A 493 23.94 23.23 -4.04
CA LEU A 493 24.68 22.84 -5.25
C LEU A 493 25.33 24.04 -5.96
N LEU A 494 24.72 25.23 -5.88
CA LEU A 494 25.21 26.44 -6.55
C LEU A 494 26.55 26.92 -5.96
N GLU A 495 26.73 26.79 -4.64
CA GLU A 495 27.96 27.17 -3.94
C GLU A 495 29.13 26.22 -4.27
N LEU A 496 28.86 24.92 -4.39
CA LEU A 496 29.83 23.90 -4.81
C LEU A 496 30.28 24.09 -6.26
N LEU A 497 29.36 24.39 -7.18
CA LEU A 497 29.67 24.72 -8.58
C LEU A 497 30.57 25.96 -8.68
N HIS A 498 30.27 27.00 -7.91
CA HIS A 498 31.07 28.22 -7.86
C HIS A 498 32.48 27.95 -7.31
N PHE A 499 32.61 27.10 -6.28
CA PHE A 499 33.90 26.69 -5.71
C PHE A 499 34.74 25.85 -6.68
N THR A 500 34.11 24.91 -7.40
CA THR A 500 34.76 24.04 -8.38
C THR A 500 35.32 24.86 -9.55
N LEU A 501 34.55 25.86 -10.02
CA LEU A 501 34.98 26.81 -11.05
C LEU A 501 36.17 27.67 -10.59
N ILE A 502 36.14 28.16 -9.34
CA ILE A 502 37.21 28.99 -8.78
C ILE A 502 38.52 28.19 -8.61
N ILE A 503 38.45 26.95 -8.12
CA ILE A 503 39.64 26.09 -7.93
C ILE A 503 40.28 25.74 -9.28
N SER A 504 39.47 25.40 -10.28
CA SER A 504 39.95 25.10 -11.63
C SER A 504 40.54 26.35 -12.32
N LEU A 505 39.98 27.54 -12.12
CA LEU A 505 40.54 28.82 -12.62
C LEU A 505 41.83 29.25 -11.91
N LEU A 506 41.97 29.03 -10.59
CA LEU A 506 43.19 29.40 -9.85
C LEU A 506 44.38 28.48 -10.17
N HIS A 507 44.17 27.16 -10.25
CA HIS A 507 45.23 26.23 -10.64
C HIS A 507 45.64 26.40 -12.11
N TYR A 508 44.71 26.82 -12.95
CA TYR A 508 44.99 27.19 -14.33
C TYR A 508 45.90 28.42 -14.44
N ASN A 509 45.68 29.46 -13.61
CA ASN A 509 46.60 30.60 -13.51
C ASN A 509 47.98 30.19 -12.96
N TYR A 510 48.03 29.22 -12.03
CA TYR A 510 49.28 28.64 -11.55
C TYR A 510 50.04 27.89 -12.67
N MET A 511 49.35 27.05 -13.45
CA MET A 511 49.90 26.32 -14.60
C MET A 511 50.34 27.25 -15.74
N ILE A 512 49.62 28.35 -15.99
CA ILE A 512 50.02 29.38 -16.96
C ILE A 512 51.28 30.11 -16.51
N ASN A 513 51.40 30.44 -15.21
CA ASN A 513 52.61 31.04 -14.66
C ASN A 513 53.82 30.10 -14.71
N ILE A 514 53.60 28.79 -14.50
CA ILE A 514 54.60 27.74 -14.71
C ILE A 514 55.04 27.68 -16.18
N PHE A 515 54.10 27.70 -17.13
CA PHE A 515 54.42 27.70 -18.56
C PHE A 515 55.18 28.97 -18.96
N LYS A 516 54.80 30.15 -18.45
CA LYS A 516 55.51 31.41 -18.69
C LYS A 516 56.94 31.39 -18.14
N ASN A 517 57.15 30.89 -16.91
CA ASN A 517 58.48 30.82 -16.30
C ASN A 517 59.39 29.78 -16.97
N ASN A 518 58.86 28.62 -17.36
CA ASN A 518 59.61 27.62 -18.12
C ASN A 518 60.00 28.13 -19.51
N ILE A 519 59.16 28.92 -20.18
CA ILE A 519 59.50 29.54 -21.46
C ILE A 519 60.62 30.60 -21.31
N LYS A 520 60.65 31.33 -20.19
CA LYS A 520 61.74 32.27 -19.85
C LYS A 520 63.07 31.54 -19.62
N LEU A 521 63.04 30.36 -19.01
CA LEU A 521 64.21 29.47 -18.87
C LEU A 521 64.67 28.90 -20.24
N VAL A 522 63.71 28.64 -21.13
CA VAL A 522 63.93 28.16 -22.51
C VAL A 522 64.59 29.20 -23.40
N TYR A 523 64.42 30.50 -23.15
CA TYR A 523 65.18 31.54 -23.86
C TYR A 523 66.70 31.40 -23.61
N ASN A 524 67.12 30.99 -22.42
CA ASN A 524 68.53 30.76 -22.09
C ASN A 524 69.06 29.39 -22.58
N ILE A 525 68.18 28.42 -22.79
CA ILE A 525 68.51 27.06 -23.29
C ILE A 525 68.29 26.94 -24.81
N LEU A 526 67.85 28.03 -25.47
CA LEU A 526 67.52 28.06 -26.91
C LEU A 526 68.70 27.65 -27.81
N MET A 527 69.94 27.68 -27.30
CA MET A 527 71.14 27.23 -28.00
C MET A 527 71.39 25.71 -27.98
N SER A 528 70.55 24.89 -27.33
CA SER A 528 70.74 23.41 -27.22
C SER A 528 69.51 22.56 -27.59
N LEU A 529 68.56 23.13 -28.34
CA LEU A 529 67.18 22.66 -28.54
C LEU A 529 66.93 21.61 -29.66
N ILE A 530 67.70 20.52 -29.77
CA ILE A 530 67.34 19.44 -30.74
C ILE A 530 67.12 18.07 -30.07
N LYS A 531 67.86 17.72 -29.01
CA LYS A 531 67.66 16.43 -28.31
C LYS A 531 66.53 16.45 -27.28
N ILE A 532 66.28 17.59 -26.64
CA ILE A 532 65.26 17.72 -25.57
C ILE A 532 63.84 17.81 -26.15
N ILE A 533 63.67 18.36 -27.36
CA ILE A 533 62.35 18.47 -28.03
C ILE A 533 61.76 17.09 -28.31
N LEU A 534 62.57 16.06 -28.62
CA LEU A 534 62.08 14.68 -28.79
C LEU A 534 61.67 14.04 -27.45
N THR A 535 62.36 14.35 -26.36
CA THR A 535 62.02 13.86 -25.01
C THR A 535 60.74 14.51 -24.50
N ILE A 536 60.54 15.82 -24.76
CA ILE A 536 59.28 16.53 -24.49
C ILE A 536 58.14 15.98 -25.35
N LYS A 537 58.40 15.62 -26.62
CA LYS A 537 57.43 14.95 -27.51
C LYS A 537 56.92 13.62 -26.94
N TYR A 538 57.80 12.85 -26.31
CA TYR A 538 57.46 11.54 -25.73
C TYR A 538 56.76 11.67 -24.36
N ILE A 539 57.16 12.65 -23.55
CA ILE A 539 56.58 12.92 -22.23
C ILE A 539 55.21 13.61 -22.35
N MET A 540 55.00 14.53 -23.31
CA MET A 540 53.68 15.10 -23.60
C MET A 540 52.70 14.05 -24.12
N TYR A 541 53.14 13.15 -25.00
CA TYR A 541 52.28 12.10 -25.56
C TYR A 541 51.90 11.06 -24.49
N MET A 542 52.83 10.69 -23.60
CA MET A 542 52.54 9.81 -22.45
C MET A 542 51.70 10.49 -21.36
N CYS A 543 51.96 11.76 -21.02
CA CYS A 543 51.26 12.47 -19.94
C CYS A 543 49.86 12.95 -20.35
N MET A 544 49.65 13.32 -21.62
CA MET A 544 48.32 13.66 -22.12
C MET A 544 47.49 12.41 -22.42
N CYS A 545 47.98 11.40 -23.15
CA CYS A 545 47.09 10.30 -23.55
C CYS A 545 46.72 9.33 -22.41
N VAL A 546 47.58 9.10 -21.41
CA VAL A 546 47.33 8.11 -20.34
C VAL A 546 46.47 8.69 -19.20
N ASN A 547 46.64 9.96 -18.85
CA ASN A 547 45.85 10.60 -17.80
C ASN A 547 44.57 11.26 -18.36
N LEU A 548 44.57 11.73 -19.61
CA LEU A 548 43.36 12.28 -20.23
C LEU A 548 42.38 11.18 -20.66
N SER A 549 42.81 9.96 -21.00
CA SER A 549 41.86 8.85 -21.19
C SER A 549 41.24 8.36 -19.87
N GLY A 550 41.92 8.55 -18.73
CA GLY A 550 41.35 8.36 -17.39
C GLY A 550 40.36 9.48 -17.01
N ILE A 551 40.63 10.72 -17.42
CA ILE A 551 39.74 11.88 -17.21
C ILE A 551 38.52 11.80 -18.13
N ILE A 552 38.71 11.43 -19.40
CA ILE A 552 37.64 11.23 -20.39
C ILE A 552 36.84 9.97 -20.06
N SER A 553 37.44 8.87 -19.59
CA SER A 553 36.64 7.70 -19.18
C SER A 553 35.83 7.93 -17.90
N VAL A 554 36.29 8.79 -16.98
CA VAL A 554 35.52 9.15 -15.78
C VAL A 554 34.44 10.21 -16.07
N LEU A 555 34.66 11.10 -17.05
CA LEU A 555 33.69 12.12 -17.47
C LEU A 555 32.70 11.62 -18.55
N ALA A 556 33.10 10.67 -19.41
CA ALA A 556 32.29 10.13 -20.52
C ALA A 556 31.48 8.88 -20.16
N VAL A 557 31.59 8.34 -18.93
CA VAL A 557 30.67 7.28 -18.45
C VAL A 557 29.28 7.86 -18.07
N GLY A 558 29.02 9.11 -18.41
CA GLY A 558 27.79 9.87 -18.12
C GLY A 558 26.85 10.04 -19.32
N ASP A 559 26.54 8.99 -20.06
CA ASP A 559 25.67 9.02 -21.27
C ASP A 559 24.22 9.53 -21.06
N ASP A 560 23.80 9.94 -19.85
CA ASP A 560 22.41 10.29 -19.55
C ASP A 560 22.19 11.66 -18.85
N VAL A 561 23.21 12.53 -18.74
CA VAL A 561 23.01 13.90 -18.17
C VAL A 561 23.64 14.98 -19.07
N PRO A 562 22.84 15.72 -19.85
CA PRO A 562 23.33 16.63 -20.90
C PRO A 562 24.08 17.89 -20.38
N GLU A 563 24.07 18.16 -19.08
CA GLU A 563 24.74 19.32 -18.49
C GLU A 563 26.23 19.09 -18.18
N LEU A 564 26.68 17.84 -17.95
CA LEU A 564 28.09 17.55 -17.62
C LEU A 564 28.99 17.42 -18.86
N GLU A 565 28.47 16.98 -20.00
CA GLU A 565 29.20 16.94 -21.29
C GLU A 565 29.80 18.32 -21.63
N ASN A 566 29.04 19.38 -21.36
CA ASN A 566 29.43 20.76 -21.65
C ASN A 566 30.64 21.25 -20.81
N THR A 567 30.83 20.74 -19.60
CA THR A 567 31.91 21.19 -18.69
C THR A 567 33.29 20.67 -19.08
N ALA A 568 33.38 19.43 -19.57
CA ALA A 568 34.63 18.86 -20.07
C ALA A 568 35.11 19.64 -21.31
N ASP A 569 34.19 19.90 -22.24
CA ASP A 569 34.44 20.68 -23.46
C ASP A 569 34.80 22.14 -23.15
N TYR A 570 34.17 22.75 -22.14
CA TYR A 570 34.53 24.10 -21.69
C TYR A 570 35.94 24.17 -21.11
N TRP A 571 36.34 23.16 -20.33
CA TRP A 571 37.66 23.08 -19.71
C TRP A 571 38.75 22.81 -20.75
N LEU A 572 38.54 21.81 -21.61
CA LEU A 572 39.42 21.50 -22.74
C LEU A 572 39.55 22.69 -23.69
N GLY A 573 38.44 23.35 -24.02
CA GLY A 573 38.41 24.57 -24.84
C GLY A 573 39.13 25.74 -24.19
N SER A 574 39.09 25.88 -22.87
CA SER A 574 39.81 26.94 -22.15
C SER A 574 41.32 26.68 -22.14
N ILE A 575 41.75 25.46 -21.84
CA ILE A 575 43.15 25.02 -21.94
C ILE A 575 43.69 25.24 -23.35
N ALA A 576 42.95 24.81 -24.36
CA ALA A 576 43.26 25.04 -25.76
C ALA A 576 43.51 26.52 -26.06
N ARG A 577 42.57 27.40 -25.67
CA ARG A 577 42.64 28.85 -25.92
C ARG A 577 43.85 29.50 -25.25
N ALA A 578 44.12 29.25 -23.97
CA ALA A 578 45.27 29.88 -23.33
C ALA A 578 46.61 29.26 -23.71
N THR A 579 46.67 27.96 -24.01
CA THR A 579 47.91 27.36 -24.53
C THR A 579 48.26 27.99 -25.88
N MET A 580 47.26 28.22 -26.74
CA MET A 580 47.41 28.95 -27.99
C MET A 580 47.83 30.40 -27.74
N GLN A 581 47.19 31.10 -26.80
CA GLN A 581 47.56 32.48 -26.44
C GLN A 581 49.01 32.58 -25.96
N THR A 582 49.44 31.65 -25.10
CA THR A 582 50.81 31.62 -24.56
C THR A 582 51.83 31.31 -25.67
N TYR A 583 51.52 30.39 -26.58
CA TYR A 583 52.36 30.13 -27.76
C TYR A 583 52.48 31.37 -28.66
N CYS A 584 51.37 32.06 -28.91
CA CYS A 584 51.35 33.31 -29.68
C CYS A 584 52.20 34.39 -29.01
N ASP A 585 52.02 34.62 -27.71
CA ASP A 585 52.76 35.64 -26.95
C ASP A 585 54.27 35.40 -26.99
N VAL A 586 54.71 34.14 -27.02
CA VAL A 586 56.12 33.74 -27.02
C VAL A 586 56.72 33.79 -28.41
N ILE A 587 55.97 33.37 -29.43
CA ILE A 587 56.39 33.49 -30.83
C ILE A 587 56.56 34.97 -31.21
N LEU A 588 55.66 35.84 -30.73
CA LEU A 588 55.73 37.29 -30.95
C LEU A 588 56.90 37.97 -30.23
N GLN A 589 57.54 37.31 -29.26
CA GLN A 589 58.75 37.79 -28.59
C GLN A 589 60.05 37.39 -29.29
N LEU A 590 60.00 36.62 -30.38
CA LEU A 590 61.19 36.20 -31.15
C LEU A 590 61.62 37.32 -32.13
N PRO A 591 62.82 37.92 -31.96
CA PRO A 591 63.21 39.08 -32.76
C PRO A 591 63.63 38.74 -34.21
N GLU A 592 64.26 37.58 -34.47
CA GLU A 592 64.63 37.11 -35.82
C GLU A 592 64.55 35.57 -35.94
N LEU A 593 63.99 35.07 -37.05
CA LEU A 593 63.83 33.64 -37.34
C LEU A 593 64.62 33.24 -38.60
N SER A 594 65.48 32.23 -38.50
CA SER A 594 66.20 31.70 -39.66
C SER A 594 65.26 30.89 -40.59
N PRO A 595 65.55 30.75 -41.89
CA PRO A 595 64.69 30.01 -42.82
C PRO A 595 64.44 28.54 -42.41
N HIS A 596 65.41 27.94 -41.71
CA HIS A 596 65.28 26.59 -41.18
C HIS A 596 64.38 26.55 -39.94
N ALA A 597 64.52 27.54 -39.04
CA ALA A 597 63.68 27.70 -37.86
C ALA A 597 62.23 28.02 -38.22
N THR A 598 61.97 28.80 -39.28
CA THR A 598 60.62 29.10 -39.77
C THR A 598 59.91 27.85 -40.28
N LYS A 599 60.60 26.98 -41.05
CA LYS A 599 60.05 25.70 -41.50
C LYS A 599 59.73 24.77 -40.32
N GLN A 600 60.58 24.77 -39.30
CA GLN A 600 60.38 23.94 -38.11
C GLN A 600 59.26 24.47 -37.22
N LEU A 601 59.14 25.79 -37.05
CA LEU A 601 58.05 26.45 -36.34
C LEU A 601 56.70 26.19 -37.02
N PHE A 602 56.65 26.27 -38.36
CA PHE A 602 55.46 25.94 -39.13
C PHE A 602 55.03 24.47 -38.92
N LEU A 603 55.98 23.54 -38.94
CA LEU A 603 55.70 22.13 -38.68
C LEU A 603 55.20 21.89 -37.24
N GLN A 604 55.76 22.62 -36.27
CA GLN A 604 55.35 22.56 -34.87
C GLN A 604 53.96 23.14 -34.64
N LEU A 605 53.63 24.27 -35.26
CA LEU A 605 52.28 24.85 -35.22
C LEU A 605 51.25 23.93 -35.88
N PHE A 606 51.61 23.30 -37.00
CA PHE A 606 50.75 22.34 -37.68
C PHE A 606 50.49 21.09 -36.82
N TYR A 607 51.51 20.59 -36.14
CA TYR A 607 51.39 19.45 -35.23
C TYR A 607 50.58 19.81 -33.97
N PHE A 608 50.81 21.01 -33.41
CA PHE A 608 50.05 21.51 -32.26
C PHE A 608 48.57 21.69 -32.60
N TYR A 609 48.26 22.25 -33.78
CA TYR A 609 46.91 22.32 -34.32
C TYR A 609 46.27 20.94 -34.43
N PHE A 610 47.01 19.96 -34.97
CA PHE A 610 46.53 18.58 -35.09
C PHE A 610 46.26 17.94 -33.72
N CYS A 611 47.14 18.16 -32.73
CA CYS A 611 46.94 17.68 -31.36
C CYS A 611 45.72 18.32 -30.69
N LEU A 612 45.50 19.64 -30.86
CA LEU A 612 44.29 20.30 -30.36
C LEU A 612 43.02 19.79 -31.05
N HIS A 613 43.10 19.55 -32.36
CA HIS A 613 41.96 19.06 -33.13
C HIS A 613 41.53 17.66 -32.70
N LEU A 614 42.49 16.80 -32.35
CA LEU A 614 42.27 15.47 -31.75
C LEU A 614 41.76 15.49 -30.30
N LEU A 615 41.84 16.65 -29.64
CA LEU A 615 41.43 16.86 -28.24
C LEU A 615 39.98 17.37 -28.13
N ILE A 616 39.42 17.87 -29.23
CA ILE A 616 38.09 18.49 -29.35
C ILE A 616 37.12 17.58 -30.15
N LEU A 617 37.67 16.61 -30.90
CA LEU A 617 36.95 15.49 -31.54
C LEU A 617 36.92 14.31 -30.59
#